data_AF-A0AAE8IEI6-F1
#
_entry.id   AF-A0AAE8IEI6-F1
#
_cell.length_a   1.000
_cell.length_b   1.000
_cell.length_c   1.000
_cell.angle_alpha   90.00
_cell.angle_beta   90.00
_cell.angle_gamma   90.00
#
_symmetry.space_group_name_H-M   'P 1'
#
loop_
_entity.id
_entity.type
_entity.pdbx_description
1 polymer ?
#
loop_
_entity_poly.entity_id
_entity_poly.type
_entity_poly.pdbx_seq_one_letter_code
_entity_poly.pdbx_strand_id
1 'polypeptide(L)'
;MSLILMALAAAATHNVSVEHHGNQIGATYTARADIRTKTIGAKTPNRMDNQRCQWTATIVVDRKLDHGPALARTVSSDKRFSGSEAGACTTGRQSGERNMAQYQDKIEAHLIAVAEADRAPLLAELDSVRNLASN
;
A
#
# COMPACT_ATOMS: atom_id res chain seq x y z
N MET A 1 28.46 1.66 11.43
CA MET A 1 27.37 0.91 10.77
C MET A 1 26.06 1.54 11.22
N SER A 2 25.48 2.44 10.41
CA SER A 2 24.24 3.13 10.78
C SER A 2 23.04 2.27 10.37
N LEU A 3 22.24 1.88 11.36
CA LEU A 3 20.93 1.27 11.17
C LEU A 3 19.94 2.36 10.75
N ILE A 4 19.49 2.33 9.50
CA ILE A 4 18.39 3.16 9.03
C ILE A 4 17.10 2.54 9.61
N LEU A 5 16.54 3.16 10.64
CA LEU A 5 15.16 2.88 11.05
C LEU A 5 14.24 3.46 9.97
N MET A 6 13.73 2.59 9.09
CA MET A 6 12.52 2.90 8.33
C MET A 6 11.39 3.00 9.36
N ALA A 7 10.87 4.21 9.58
CA ALA A 7 9.62 4.36 10.30
C ALA A 7 8.55 3.63 9.47
N LEU A 8 8.09 2.47 9.94
CA LEU A 8 6.85 1.89 9.43
C LEU A 8 5.75 2.87 9.83
N ALA A 9 5.29 3.71 8.89
CA ALA A 9 3.97 4.30 9.01
C ALA A 9 3.02 3.15 9.32
N ALA A 10 2.22 3.26 10.39
CA ALA A 10 1.30 2.22 10.82
C ALA A 10 0.49 1.76 9.60
N ALA A 11 0.79 0.55 9.13
CA ALA A 11 0.16 0.03 7.94
C ALA A 11 -1.31 -0.19 8.27
N ALA A 12 -2.21 0.46 7.54
CA ALA A 12 -3.63 0.20 7.70
C ALA A 12 -3.88 -1.27 7.37
N THR A 13 -4.65 -1.95 8.22
CA THR A 13 -4.97 -3.37 8.05
C THR A 13 -6.48 -3.58 8.03
N HIS A 14 -6.91 -4.57 7.25
CA HIS A 14 -8.29 -5.03 7.23
C HIS A 14 -8.28 -6.55 7.30
N ASN A 15 -9.04 -7.12 8.24
CA ASN A 15 -9.08 -8.56 8.46
C ASN A 15 -10.47 -9.07 8.08
N VAL A 16 -10.51 -10.19 7.35
CA VAL A 16 -11.74 -10.89 7.02
C VAL A 16 -11.59 -12.36 7.34
N SER A 17 -12.72 -13.03 7.49
CA SER A 17 -12.79 -14.47 7.64
C SER A 17 -13.53 -15.07 6.45
N VAL A 18 -12.96 -16.10 5.85
CA VAL A 18 -13.53 -16.81 4.70
C VAL A 18 -13.76 -18.26 5.08
N GLU A 19 -14.97 -18.77 4.82
CA GLU A 19 -15.27 -20.19 4.95
C GLU A 19 -14.87 -20.94 3.68
N HIS A 20 -14.11 -22.02 3.83
CA HIS A 20 -13.67 -22.88 2.73
C HIS A 20 -13.77 -24.35 3.14
N HIS A 21 -14.69 -25.09 2.54
CA HIS A 21 -15.00 -26.50 2.85
C HIS A 21 -15.18 -26.78 4.35
N GLY A 22 -15.92 -25.92 5.06
CA GLY A 22 -16.18 -26.06 6.49
C GLY A 22 -15.05 -25.59 7.42
N ASN A 23 -13.93 -25.10 6.86
CA ASN A 23 -12.86 -24.49 7.63
C ASN A 23 -12.95 -22.96 7.56
N GLN A 24 -12.72 -22.31 8.69
CA GLN A 24 -12.62 -20.86 8.77
C GLN A 24 -11.17 -20.43 8.56
N ILE A 25 -10.93 -19.57 7.56
CA ILE A 25 -9.59 -19.07 7.20
C ILE A 25 -9.58 -17.55 7.35
N GLY A 26 -8.72 -17.04 8.22
CA GLY A 26 -8.48 -15.60 8.33
C GLY A 26 -7.56 -15.10 7.23
N ALA A 27 -7.89 -13.92 6.69
CA ALA A 27 -7.10 -13.20 5.71
C ALA A 27 -6.89 -11.74 6.19
N THR A 28 -5.64 -11.32 6.26
CA THR A 28 -5.23 -9.96 6.59
C THR A 28 -4.76 -9.23 5.34
N TYR A 29 -5.40 -8.11 5.05
CA TYR A 29 -5.02 -7.18 4.00
C TYR A 29 -4.26 -6.02 4.63
N THR A 30 -3.06 -5.74 4.15
CA THR A 30 -2.18 -4.69 4.67
C THR A 30 -1.87 -3.69 3.58
N ALA A 31 -2.18 -2.41 3.82
CA ALA A 31 -1.84 -1.33 2.91
C ALA A 31 -0.45 -0.77 3.22
N ARG A 32 0.37 -0.56 2.18
CA ARG A 32 1.63 0.17 2.24
C ARG A 32 1.66 1.23 1.16
N ALA A 33 2.25 2.39 1.44
CA ALA A 33 2.42 3.44 0.46
C ALA A 33 3.83 3.39 -0.18
N ASP A 34 3.91 3.15 -1.49
CA ASP A 34 5.11 3.41 -2.29
C ASP A 34 5.09 4.87 -2.74
N ILE A 35 5.99 5.69 -2.18
CA ILE A 35 6.02 7.14 -2.40
C ILE A 35 7.20 7.50 -3.31
N ARG A 36 6.88 8.21 -4.38
CA ARG A 36 7.85 8.77 -5.32
C ARG A 36 7.76 10.28 -5.30
N THR A 37 8.92 10.94 -5.31
CA THR A 37 9.02 12.39 -5.34
C THR A 37 9.80 12.87 -6.56
N LYS A 38 9.47 14.08 -7.02
CA LYS A 38 10.15 14.73 -8.15
C LYS A 38 10.16 16.23 -7.96
N THR A 39 11.35 16.84 -8.05
CA THR A 39 11.47 18.29 -8.15
C THR A 39 11.07 18.73 -9.55
N ILE A 40 10.13 19.66 -9.63
CA ILE A 40 9.75 20.35 -10.87
C ILE A 40 10.01 21.85 -10.71
N GLY A 41 10.05 22.56 -11.83
CA GLY A 41 10.34 24.00 -11.85
C GLY A 41 11.84 24.31 -11.83
N ALA A 42 12.17 25.55 -12.17
CA ALA A 42 13.54 26.01 -12.28
C ALA A 42 13.96 26.83 -11.05
N LYS A 43 15.22 26.67 -10.66
CA LYS A 43 15.90 27.58 -9.74
C LYS A 43 16.83 28.46 -10.56
N THR A 44 16.44 29.71 -10.78
CA THR A 44 17.23 30.67 -11.56
C THR A 44 17.85 31.70 -10.61
N PRO A 45 19.15 32.03 -10.74
CA PRO A 45 19.78 33.08 -9.95
C PRO A 45 19.03 34.41 -10.07
N ASN A 46 18.95 35.17 -8.98
CA ASN A 46 18.29 36.49 -8.92
C ASN A 46 16.80 36.50 -9.32
N ARG A 47 16.12 35.34 -9.25
CA ARG A 47 14.68 35.20 -9.43
C ARG A 47 14.07 34.47 -8.24
N MET A 48 12.77 34.69 -8.04
CA MET A 48 12.00 33.93 -7.05
C MET A 48 12.05 32.44 -7.38
N ASP A 49 12.25 31.61 -6.36
CA ASP A 49 12.27 30.15 -6.51
C ASP A 49 10.88 29.65 -6.89
N ASN A 50 10.80 28.99 -8.05
CA ASN A 50 9.57 28.38 -8.56
C ASN A 50 9.64 26.85 -8.51
N GLN A 51 10.63 26.29 -7.82
CA GLN A 51 10.70 24.86 -7.62
C GLN A 51 9.52 24.37 -6.79
N ARG A 52 9.03 23.18 -7.12
CA ARG A 52 8.06 22.46 -6.32
C ARG A 52 8.45 21.00 -6.21
N CYS A 53 8.17 20.42 -5.05
CA CYS A 53 8.33 19.01 -4.82
C CYS A 53 6.98 18.34 -5.07
N GLN A 54 6.85 17.68 -6.21
CA GLN A 54 5.71 16.81 -6.48
C GLN A 54 5.94 15.46 -5.81
N TRP A 55 4.87 14.89 -5.27
CA TRP A 55 4.88 13.54 -4.73
C TRP A 55 3.68 12.76 -5.25
N THR A 56 3.88 11.46 -5.41
CA THR A 56 2.84 10.48 -5.74
C THR A 56 3.02 9.29 -4.80
N ALA A 57 1.96 8.93 -4.09
CA ALA A 57 1.86 7.72 -3.30
C ALA A 57 1.02 6.69 -4.04
N THR A 58 1.56 5.50 -4.29
CA THR A 58 0.81 4.33 -4.77
C THR A 58 0.53 3.43 -3.59
N ILE A 59 -0.75 3.14 -3.33
CA ILE A 59 -1.14 2.23 -2.27
C ILE A 59 -1.06 0.81 -2.82
N VAL A 60 -0.20 0.02 -2.19
CA VAL A 60 -0.02 -1.40 -2.46
C VAL A 60 -0.74 -2.17 -1.36
N VAL A 61 -1.62 -3.10 -1.73
CA VAL A 61 -2.33 -3.96 -0.79
C VAL A 61 -1.79 -5.38 -0.91
N ASP A 62 -1.22 -5.86 0.19
CA ASP A 62 -0.76 -7.23 0.33
C ASP A 62 -1.77 -8.03 1.14
N ARG A 63 -2.08 -9.25 0.71
CA ARG A 63 -2.90 -10.22 1.43
C ARG A 63 -2.02 -11.29 2.04
N LYS A 64 -2.26 -11.65 3.29
CA LYS A 64 -1.70 -12.81 3.98
C LYS A 64 -2.82 -13.64 4.59
N LEU A 65 -2.67 -14.96 4.60
CA LEU A 65 -3.57 -15.87 5.31
C LEU A 65 -2.97 -16.27 6.65
N ASP A 66 -3.82 -16.56 7.64
CA ASP A 66 -3.41 -17.04 8.96
C ASP A 66 -2.61 -18.34 8.88
N HIS A 67 -2.93 -19.17 7.87
CA HIS A 67 -2.30 -20.45 7.61
C HIS A 67 -1.93 -20.54 6.12
N GLY A 68 -0.69 -20.97 5.83
CA GLY A 68 -0.20 -21.18 4.47
C GLY A 68 0.45 -19.93 3.85
N PRO A 69 1.80 -19.79 3.92
CA PRO A 69 2.49 -18.66 3.29
C PRO A 69 2.40 -18.68 1.75
N ALA A 70 2.01 -19.81 1.16
CA ALA A 70 1.94 -20.02 -0.29
C ALA A 70 0.95 -19.08 -1.01
N LEU A 71 -0.03 -18.52 -0.29
CA LEU A 71 -1.06 -17.64 -0.86
C LEU A 71 -0.90 -16.16 -0.47
N ALA A 72 0.23 -15.82 0.17
CA ALA A 72 0.55 -14.43 0.47
C ALA A 72 1.03 -13.71 -0.80
N ARG A 73 0.35 -12.61 -1.18
CA ARG A 73 0.67 -11.86 -2.41
C ARG A 73 0.13 -10.44 -2.38
N THR A 74 0.67 -9.61 -3.27
CA THR A 74 0.03 -8.33 -3.62
C THR A 74 -1.24 -8.58 -4.43
N VAL A 75 -2.33 -7.98 -3.98
CA VAL A 75 -3.67 -8.10 -4.60
C VAL A 75 -4.14 -6.79 -5.23
N SER A 76 -3.57 -5.64 -4.85
CA SER A 76 -3.83 -4.36 -5.51
C SER A 76 -2.63 -3.41 -5.51
N SER A 77 -2.53 -2.56 -6.54
CA SER A 77 -1.55 -1.46 -6.65
C SER A 77 -2.06 -0.28 -7.50
N ASP A 78 -3.39 -0.11 -7.61
CA ASP A 78 -4.02 0.84 -8.54
C ASP A 78 -4.36 2.20 -7.90
N LYS A 79 -4.62 2.22 -6.58
CA LYS A 79 -4.96 3.44 -5.84
C LYS A 79 -3.76 4.35 -5.70
N ARG A 80 -3.93 5.61 -6.12
CA ARG A 80 -2.90 6.64 -6.04
C ARG A 80 -3.40 7.92 -5.40
N PHE A 81 -2.50 8.59 -4.69
CA PHE A 81 -2.64 9.96 -4.20
C PHE A 81 -1.46 10.78 -4.70
N SER A 82 -1.67 12.07 -4.92
CA SER A 82 -0.59 12.96 -5.33
C SER A 82 -0.77 14.35 -4.76
N GLY A 83 0.32 15.10 -4.70
CA GLY A 83 0.32 16.46 -4.21
C GLY A 83 1.61 17.19 -4.58
N SER A 84 1.70 18.45 -4.15
CA SER A 84 2.85 19.29 -4.44
C SER A 84 3.09 20.32 -3.36
N GLU A 85 4.33 20.43 -2.88
CA GLU A 85 4.78 21.45 -1.94
C GLU A 85 5.76 22.43 -2.61
N ALA A 86 5.86 23.66 -2.09
CA ALA A 86 6.83 24.65 -2.57
C ALA A 86 8.28 24.28 -2.21
N GLY A 87 9.22 24.53 -3.12
CA GLY A 87 10.65 24.21 -3.01
C GLY A 87 11.01 22.83 -3.56
N ALA A 88 12.31 22.53 -3.65
CA ALA A 88 12.80 21.24 -4.15
C ALA A 88 12.50 20.05 -3.20
N CYS A 89 12.48 18.85 -3.76
CA CYS A 89 12.52 17.61 -2.97
C CYS A 89 13.92 17.42 -2.36
N THR A 90 13.98 17.15 -1.06
CA THR A 90 15.24 16.95 -0.31
C THR A 90 15.09 15.76 0.62
N THR A 91 16.16 15.06 0.97
CA THR A 91 16.14 13.82 1.77
C THR A 91 15.43 13.94 3.12
N GLY A 92 15.47 15.09 3.78
CA GLY A 92 14.74 15.33 5.04
C GLY A 92 13.25 15.72 4.86
N ARG A 93 12.80 15.91 3.61
CA ARG A 93 11.47 16.40 3.29
C ARG A 93 10.57 15.24 2.85
N GLN A 94 10.03 14.54 3.84
CA GLN A 94 9.05 13.47 3.69
C GLN A 94 7.64 14.04 3.43
N SER A 95 7.50 14.82 2.35
CA SER A 95 6.24 15.50 2.00
C SER A 95 5.11 14.50 1.73
N GLY A 96 5.39 13.45 0.97
CA GLY A 96 4.40 12.41 0.71
C GLY A 96 3.92 11.74 1.99
N GLU A 97 4.84 11.28 2.84
CA GLU A 97 4.55 10.55 4.07
C GLU A 97 3.70 11.37 5.04
N ARG A 98 4.07 12.64 5.27
CA ARG A 98 3.30 13.54 6.14
C ARG A 98 1.89 13.77 5.61
N ASN A 99 1.72 13.83 4.30
CA ASN A 99 0.42 14.00 3.68
C ASN A 99 -0.42 12.72 3.70
N MET A 100 0.12 11.54 4.04
CA MET A 100 -0.67 10.30 4.06
C MET A 100 -1.72 10.25 5.16
N ALA A 101 -1.47 10.91 6.30
CA ALA A 101 -2.42 10.93 7.42
C ALA A 101 -3.81 11.44 7.01
N GLN A 102 -3.88 12.43 6.11
CA GLN A 102 -5.17 12.99 5.66
C GLN A 102 -5.96 12.07 4.70
N TYR A 103 -5.35 10.96 4.24
CA TYR A 103 -5.98 10.00 3.35
C TYR A 103 -6.32 8.68 4.05
N GLN A 104 -6.15 8.59 5.37
CA GLN A 104 -6.36 7.34 6.13
C GLN A 104 -7.73 6.72 5.83
N ASP A 105 -8.83 7.47 5.96
CA ASP A 105 -10.19 6.98 5.69
C ASP A 105 -10.35 6.42 4.26
N LYS A 106 -9.67 7.05 3.28
CA LYS A 106 -9.70 6.60 1.88
C LYS A 106 -8.86 5.35 1.64
N ILE A 107 -7.82 5.13 2.45
CA ILE A 107 -7.01 3.92 2.41
C ILE A 107 -7.79 2.77 3.06
N GLU A 108 -8.46 3.02 4.19
CA GLU A 108 -9.30 2.03 4.87
C GLU A 108 -10.48 1.60 3.99
N ALA A 109 -11.20 2.55 3.38
CA ALA A 109 -12.26 2.22 2.43
C ALA A 109 -11.74 1.44 1.21
N HIS A 110 -10.52 1.73 0.75
CA HIS A 110 -9.91 0.98 -0.34
C HIS A 110 -9.54 -0.45 0.07
N LEU A 111 -9.05 -0.67 1.29
CA LEU A 111 -8.77 -2.00 1.82
C LEU A 111 -10.02 -2.88 1.85
N ILE A 112 -11.16 -2.32 2.29
CA ILE A 112 -12.44 -3.02 2.29
C ILE A 112 -12.83 -3.41 0.86
N ALA A 113 -12.80 -2.45 -0.08
CA ALA A 113 -13.15 -2.72 -1.47
C ALA A 113 -12.24 -3.76 -2.14
N VAL A 114 -10.93 -3.74 -1.83
CA VAL A 114 -9.99 -4.75 -2.32
C VAL A 114 -10.31 -6.13 -1.75
N ALA A 115 -10.58 -6.24 -0.46
CA ALA A 115 -10.93 -7.50 0.17
C ALA A 115 -12.25 -8.09 -0.37
N GLU A 116 -13.24 -7.24 -0.65
CA GLU A 116 -14.50 -7.65 -1.28
C GLU A 116 -14.28 -8.17 -2.71
N ALA A 117 -13.52 -7.44 -3.54
CA ALA A 117 -13.22 -7.82 -4.91
C ALA A 117 -12.36 -9.10 -5.00
N ASP A 118 -11.48 -9.31 -4.02
CA ASP A 118 -10.55 -10.43 -3.97
C ASP A 118 -11.17 -11.73 -3.42
N ARG A 119 -12.40 -11.68 -2.88
CA ARG A 119 -13.06 -12.85 -2.27
C ARG A 119 -13.17 -14.05 -3.22
N ALA A 120 -13.66 -13.85 -4.44
CA ALA A 120 -13.81 -14.93 -5.41
C ALA A 120 -12.46 -15.48 -5.91
N PRO A 121 -11.48 -14.63 -6.30
CA PRO A 121 -10.11 -15.08 -6.58
C PRO A 121 -9.48 -15.89 -5.45
N LEU A 122 -9.62 -15.44 -4.19
CA LEU A 122 -9.08 -16.14 -3.02
C LEU A 122 -9.66 -17.55 -2.87
N LEU A 123 -10.97 -17.71 -3.01
CA LEU A 123 -11.61 -19.03 -2.93
C LEU A 123 -11.09 -19.98 -4.02
N ALA A 124 -10.91 -19.48 -5.24
CA ALA A 124 -10.35 -20.27 -6.34
C ALA A 124 -8.88 -20.68 -6.09
N GLU A 125 -8.08 -19.78 -5.50
CA GLU A 125 -6.70 -20.08 -5.10
C GLU A 125 -6.64 -21.16 -4.01
N LEU A 126 -7.53 -21.10 -3.02
CA LEU A 126 -7.65 -22.10 -1.96
C LEU A 126 -8.06 -23.48 -2.51
N ASP A 127 -9.02 -23.53 -3.44
CA ASP A 127 -9.41 -24.77 -4.12
C ASP A 127 -8.24 -25.38 -4.89
N SER A 128 -7.46 -24.55 -5.60
CA SER A 128 -6.27 -25.00 -6.34
C SER A 128 -5.24 -25.64 -5.43
N VAL A 129 -4.87 -25.00 -4.31
CA VAL A 129 -3.90 -25.55 -3.35
C VAL A 129 -4.39 -26.87 -2.76
N ARG A 130 -5.67 -26.98 -2.40
CA ARG A 130 -6.23 -28.24 -1.87
C ARG A 130 -6.16 -29.37 -2.89
N ASN A 131 -6.53 -29.08 -4.14
CA ASN A 131 -6.51 -30.08 -5.21
C ASN A 131 -5.08 -30.59 -5.46
N LEU A 132 -4.08 -29.71 -5.38
CA LEU A 132 -2.67 -30.10 -5.45
C LEU A 132 -2.22 -30.98 -4.28
N ALA A 133 -2.71 -30.71 -3.06
CA ALA A 133 -2.37 -31.49 -1.87
C ALA A 133 -3.09 -32.85 -1.78
N SER A 134 -4.13 -33.06 -2.58
CA SER A 134 -4.94 -34.29 -2.57
C SER A 134 -4.52 -35.31 -3.66
N ASN A 135 -3.53 -34.97 -4.48
CA ASN A 135 -2.90 -35.85 -5.49
C ASN A 135 -1.54 -36.33 -4.99
#